data_AF-A0A016WH58-F1
#
_entry.id   AF-A0A016WH58-F1
#
_cell.length_a   1.000
_cell.length_b   1.000
_cell.length_c   1.000
_cell.angle_alpha   90.00
_cell.angle_beta   90.00
_cell.angle_gamma   90.00
#
_symmetry.space_group_name_H-M   'P 1'
#
loop_
_entity.id
_entity.type
_entity.pdbx_description
1 polymer ?
#
loop_
_entity_poly.entity_id
_entity_poly.type
_entity_poly.pdbx_seq_one_letter_code
_entity_poly.pdbx_strand_id
1 'polypeptide(L)' 'MTLEALAEYKRKKKETKAEVAKAKNAAMDEFYEKLDGSQGEKPVFRLAKARHKASLDLSEVKAVKDEDGKY' A
#
# COMPACT_ATOMS: atom_id res chain seq x y z
N MET A 1 -28.85 -20.95 19.76
CA MET A 1 -28.68 -19.62 19.14
C MET A 1 -29.98 -19.25 18.46
N THR A 2 -30.59 -18.11 18.80
CA THR A 2 -31.87 -17.68 18.21
C THR A 2 -31.64 -17.09 16.81
N LEU A 3 -32.62 -17.23 15.91
CA LEU A 3 -32.55 -16.71 14.54
C LEU A 3 -32.41 -15.17 14.52
N GLU A 4 -33.00 -14.49 15.51
CA GLU A 4 -32.91 -13.05 15.68
C GLU A 4 -31.49 -12.58 16.00
N ALA A 5 -30.78 -13.27 16.89
CA ALA A 5 -29.39 -12.95 17.22
C ALA A 5 -28.47 -13.10 15.99
N LEU A 6 -28.74 -14.09 15.13
CA LEU A 6 -28.00 -14.27 13.88
C LEU A 6 -28.31 -13.16 12.86
N ALA A 7 -29.56 -12.73 12.77
CA ALA A 7 -29.97 -11.62 11.89
C ALA A 7 -29.32 -10.30 12.33
N GLU A 8 -29.31 -10.02 13.63
CA GLU A 8 -28.69 -8.82 14.19
C GLU A 8 -27.16 -8.83 13.99
N TYR A 9 -26.51 -9.98 14.22
CA TYR A 9 -25.08 -10.15 13.93
C TYR A 9 -24.75 -9.86 12.46
N LYS A 10 -25.55 -10.39 11.53
CA LYS A 10 -25.35 -10.15 10.09
C LYS A 10 -25.51 -8.68 9.72
N ARG A 11 -26.48 -7.99 10.34
CA ARG A 11 -26.69 -6.55 10.13
C ARG A 11 -25.49 -5.73 10.60
N LYS A 12 -25.07 -5.93 11.85
CA LYS A 12 -23.87 -5.29 12.42
C LYS A 12 -22.61 -5.57 11.62
N LYS A 13 -22.41 -6.83 11.17
CA LYS A 13 -21.27 -7.21 10.32
C LYS A 13 -21.27 -6.50 8.96
N LYS A 14 -22.46 -6.29 8.37
CA LYS A 14 -22.59 -5.54 7.11
C LYS A 14 -22.25 -4.07 7.32
N GLU A 15 -22.78 -3.47 8.38
CA GLU A 15 -22.50 -2.08 8.76
C GLU A 15 -21.01 -1.86 9.02
N THR A 16 -20.36 -2.72 9.82
CA THR A 16 -18.92 -2.58 10.08
C THR A 16 -18.08 -2.72 8.82
N LYS A 17 -18.41 -3.68 7.94
CA LYS A 17 -17.73 -3.81 6.65
C LYS A 17 -17.92 -2.58 5.75
N ALA A 18 -19.11 -1.97 5.77
CA ALA A 18 -19.38 -0.76 5.02
C ALA A 18 -18.54 0.42 5.54
N GLU A 19 -18.44 0.59 6.85
CA GLU A 19 -17.61 1.64 7.45
C GLU A 19 -16.11 1.43 7.17
N VAL A 20 -15.63 0.18 7.25
CA VAL A 20 -14.24 -0.13 6.86
C VAL A 20 -13.98 0.18 5.39
N ALA A 21 -14.92 -0.13 4.50
CA ALA A 21 -14.81 0.19 3.08
C ALA A 21 -14.79 1.71 2.85
N LYS A 22 -15.66 2.47 3.52
CA LYS A 22 -15.67 3.95 3.46
C LYS A 22 -14.35 4.54 3.93
N ALA A 23 -13.84 4.09 5.07
CA ALA A 23 -12.56 4.56 5.60
C ALA A 23 -11.40 4.26 4.64
N LYS A 24 -11.39 3.05 4.05
CA LYS A 24 -10.40 2.67 3.04
C LYS A 24 -10.50 3.56 1.79
N ASN A 25 -11.71 3.80 1.29
CA ASN A 25 -11.91 4.64 0.13
C ASN A 25 -11.47 6.08 0.39
N ALA A 26 -11.86 6.67 1.53
CA ALA A 26 -11.41 8.02 1.92
C ALA A 26 -9.89 8.15 1.99
N ALA A 27 -9.20 7.13 2.54
CA ALA A 27 -7.74 7.11 2.57
C ALA A 27 -7.11 6.98 1.18
N MET A 28 -7.76 6.29 0.24
CA MET A 28 -7.31 6.22 -1.15
C MET A 28 -7.57 7.52 -1.90
N ASP A 29 -8.72 8.15 -1.69
CA ASP A 29 -9.06 9.43 -2.30
C ASP A 29 -8.06 10.52 -1.86
N GLU A 30 -7.79 10.63 -0.55
CA GLU A 30 -6.76 11.54 -0.01
C GLU A 30 -5.36 11.23 -0.58
N PHE A 31 -5.04 9.96 -0.81
CA PHE A 31 -3.78 9.57 -1.44
C PHE A 31 -3.72 10.06 -2.90
N TYR A 32 -4.79 9.92 -3.68
CA TYR A 32 -4.83 10.41 -5.06
C TYR A 32 -4.80 11.93 -5.15
N GLU A 33 -5.51 12.65 -4.28
CA GLU A 33 -5.41 14.12 -4.20
C GLU A 33 -3.97 14.59 -3.95
N LYS A 34 -3.22 13.87 -3.09
CA LYS A 34 -1.80 14.14 -2.87
C LYS A 34 -0.94 13.83 -4.08
N LEU A 35 -1.30 12.86 -4.92
CA LEU A 35 -0.59 12.56 -6.17
C LEU A 35 -0.84 13.62 -7.25
N ASP A 36 -2.04 14.20 -7.31
CA ASP A 36 -2.42 15.24 -8.27
C ASP A 36 -1.86 16.63 -7.90
N GLY A 37 -1.50 16.86 -6.64
CA GLY A 37 -0.86 18.09 -6.17
C GLY A 37 0.63 18.18 -6.51
N SER A 38 1.23 19.37 -6.34
CA SER A 38 2.67 19.62 -6.57
C SER A 38 3.61 18.81 -5.66
N GLN A 39 3.08 18.25 -4.56
CA GLN A 39 3.81 17.33 -3.68
C GLN A 39 3.74 15.87 -4.15
N GLY A 40 2.93 15.57 -5.16
CA GLY A 40 2.65 14.23 -5.69
C GLY A 40 3.77 13.62 -6.53
N GLU A 41 4.63 14.45 -7.12
CA GLU A 41 5.78 13.98 -7.91
C GLU A 41 6.72 13.07 -7.10
N LYS A 42 7.00 13.43 -5.84
CA LYS A 42 7.88 12.65 -4.95
C LYS A 42 7.33 11.27 -4.59
N PRO A 43 6.06 11.10 -4.15
CA PRO A 43 5.47 9.79 -3.91
C PRO A 43 5.26 8.98 -5.20
N VAL A 44 4.85 9.59 -6.33
CA VAL A 44 4.76 8.90 -7.63
C VAL A 44 6.13 8.36 -8.04
N PHE A 45 7.18 9.19 -7.97
CA PHE A 45 8.53 8.78 -8.32
C PHE A 45 9.03 7.64 -7.42
N ARG A 46 8.78 7.70 -6.11
CA ARG A 46 9.12 6.60 -5.19
C ARG A 46 8.39 5.31 -5.53
N LEU A 47 7.09 5.39 -5.87
CA LEU A 47 6.29 4.23 -6.27
C LEU A 47 6.80 3.62 -7.58
N ALA A 48 7.05 4.45 -8.60
CA ALA A 48 7.60 4.00 -9.88
C ALA A 48 8.97 3.35 -9.70
N LYS A 49 9.86 3.97 -8.91
CA LYS A 49 11.18 3.43 -8.59
C LYS A 49 11.11 2.09 -7.86
N ALA A 50 10.19 1.95 -6.90
CA ALA A 50 10.00 0.69 -6.18
C ALA A 50 9.49 -0.44 -7.10
N ARG A 51 8.54 -0.14 -7.98
CA ARG A 51 8.03 -1.09 -8.99
C ARG A 51 9.13 -1.54 -9.95
N HIS A 52 9.91 -0.60 -10.46
CA HIS A 52 11.06 -0.90 -11.31
C HIS A 52 12.10 -1.75 -10.55
N LYS A 53 12.44 -1.41 -9.30
CA LYS A 53 13.39 -2.20 -8.51
C LYS A 53 12.89 -3.64 -8.31
N ALA A 54 11.59 -3.82 -8.10
CA ALA A 54 10.98 -5.14 -7.94
C ALA A 54 10.95 -5.98 -9.23
N SER A 55 10.99 -5.34 -10.41
CA SER A 55 11.08 -6.04 -11.70
C SER A 55 12.51 -6.39 -12.11
N LEU A 56 13.52 -5.94 -11.37
CA LEU A 56 14.91 -6.26 -11.64
C LEU A 56 15.32 -7.51 -10.84
N ASP A 57 15.93 -8.48 -11.53
CA ASP A 57 16.50 -9.67 -10.90
C ASP A 57 17.63 -9.30 -9.92
N LEU A 58 18.43 -8.29 -10.29
CA LEU A 58 19.46 -7.70 -9.47
C LEU A 58 19.01 -6.32 -9.01
N SER A 59 18.44 -6.26 -7.81
CA SER A 59 17.94 -5.01 -7.24
C SER A 59 19.06 -4.15 -6.62
N GLU A 60 20.17 -4.77 -6.23
CA GLU A 60 21.37 -4.14 -5.67
C GLU A 60 22.61 -4.92 -6.12
N VAL A 61 23.63 -4.22 -6.60
CA VAL A 61 24.94 -4.81 -6.88
C VAL A 61 25.82 -4.57 -5.66
N LYS A 62 26.23 -5.64 -4.99
CA LYS A 62 27.25 -5.57 -3.95
C LYS A 62 28.60 -5.78 -4.62
N ALA A 63 29.41 -4.73 -4.66
CA ALA A 63 30.82 -4.87 -5.03
C ALA A 63 31.51 -5.74 -3.96
N VAL A 64 32.06 -6.87 -4.39
CA VAL A 64 32.95 -7.68 -3.56
C VAL A 64 34.34 -7.10 -3.72
N LYS A 65 34.98 -6.79 -2.58
CA LYS A 65 36.34 -6.27 -2.59
C LYS A 65 37.32 -7.29 -3.15
N ASP A 66 38.35 -6.82 -3.84
CA ASP A 66 39.51 -7.64 -4.22
C ASP A 66 40.35 -8.05 -2.99
N GLU A 67 41.35 -8.89 -3.21
CA GLU A 67 42.25 -9.39 -2.15
C GLU A 67 43.01 -8.26 -1.43
N ASP A 68 43.21 -7.13 -2.11
CA ASP A 68 43.83 -5.91 -1.57
C ASP A 68 42.82 -4.97 -0.88
N GLY A 69 41.55 -5.38 -0.79
CA GLY A 69 40.49 -4.64 -0.10
C GLY A 69 39.94 -3.44 -0.87
N LYS A 70 40.23 -3.31 -2.17
CA LYS A 70 39.66 -2.30 -3.07
C LYS A 70 38.33 -2.79 -3.64
N TYR A 71 37.41 -1.86 -3.90
CA TYR A 71 36.09 -2.13 -4.47
C TYR A 71 36.12 -2.14 -6.00
#